data_AF-A0A7C5S5L0-F1
#
_entry.id   AF-A0A7C5S5L0-F1
#
_cell.length_a   1.000
_cell.length_b   1.000
_cell.length_c   1.000
_cell.angle_alpha   90.00
_cell.angle_beta   90.00
_cell.angle_gamma   90.00
#
_symmetry.space_group_name_H-M   'P 1'
#
loop_
_entity.id
_entity.type
_entity.pdbx_description
1 polymer ?
#
loop_
_entity_poly.entity_id
_entity_poly.type
_entity_poly.pdbx_seq_one_letter_code
_entity_poly.pdbx_strand_id
1 'polypeptide(L)'
;MNLKLIDYLLKRNYIQIGIVILVAVFAINRFVNSGDPFSKQWELWLEAMITFSIVGMTILIWYNEQRQDWENSLPKKLNVEYKLSKDDVFCTVINAPLSSESDISTWATSIAGTILNQRVNIKFSGFFMHKPRVSKKKGMMIYDLDIFIDENIKGIEKGTQIEFFDNGELDKNSFAVPEENDTEQP
;
A
#
# COMPACT_ATOMS: atom_id res chain seq x y z
N MET A 1 15.89 -11.46 -39.31
CA MET A 1 15.38 -10.39 -38.43
C MET A 1 13.87 -10.28 -38.65
N ASN A 2 13.07 -10.47 -37.60
CA ASN A 2 11.66 -10.85 -37.73
C ASN A 2 10.78 -9.59 -37.91
N LEU A 3 10.28 -9.35 -39.12
CA LEU A 3 9.49 -8.15 -39.48
C LEU A 3 8.26 -7.96 -38.58
N LYS A 4 7.65 -9.05 -38.11
CA LYS A 4 6.51 -9.01 -37.18
C LYS A 4 6.86 -8.43 -35.80
N LEU A 5 8.10 -8.60 -35.37
CA LEU A 5 8.57 -8.10 -34.07
C LEU A 5 8.81 -6.58 -34.13
N ILE A 6 9.25 -6.08 -35.30
CA ILE A 6 9.45 -4.65 -35.56
C ILE A 6 8.11 -3.91 -35.59
N ASP A 7 7.09 -4.46 -36.26
CA ASP A 7 5.74 -3.87 -36.30
C ASP A 7 5.07 -3.82 -34.93
N TYR A 8 5.29 -4.85 -34.10
CA TYR A 8 4.76 -4.90 -32.74
C TYR A 8 5.39 -3.85 -31.83
N LEU A 9 6.71 -3.64 -31.94
CA LEU A 9 7.42 -2.61 -31.18
C LEU A 9 7.05 -1.19 -31.65
N LEU A 10 6.87 -0.99 -32.96
CA LEU A 10 6.43 0.29 -33.54
C LEU A 10 5.03 0.68 -33.07
N LYS A 11 4.06 -0.24 -33.07
CA LYS A 11 2.70 0.06 -32.62
C LYS A 11 2.58 0.37 -31.13
N ARG A 12 3.43 -0.25 -30.29
CA ARG A 12 3.37 -0.04 -28.84
C ARG A 12 3.96 1.30 -28.42
N ASN A 13 4.96 1.79 -29.15
CA ASN A 13 5.76 2.96 -28.77
C ASN A 13 5.74 4.10 -29.81
N TYR A 14 4.78 4.13 -30.74
CA TYR A 14 4.78 5.12 -31.84
C TYR A 14 4.79 6.58 -31.34
N ILE A 15 4.16 6.86 -30.19
CA ILE A 15 4.19 8.19 -29.55
C ILE A 15 5.61 8.54 -29.09
N GLN A 16 6.30 7.60 -28.44
CA GLN A 16 7.68 7.81 -27.98
C GLN A 16 8.64 8.00 -29.16
N ILE A 17 8.47 7.22 -30.22
CA ILE A 17 9.25 7.34 -31.45
C ILE A 17 8.99 8.69 -32.12
N GLY A 18 7.73 9.14 -32.18
CA GLY A 18 7.36 10.46 -32.69
C GLY A 18 8.01 11.61 -31.91
N ILE A 19 8.03 11.51 -30.58
CA ILE A 19 8.70 12.50 -29.70
C ILE A 19 10.21 12.54 -29.99
N VAL A 20 10.87 11.38 -30.10
CA VAL A 20 12.31 11.31 -30.39
C VAL A 20 12.64 11.91 -31.76
N ILE A 21 11.86 11.61 -32.78
CA ILE A 21 12.04 12.19 -34.12
C ILE A 21 11.86 13.70 -34.09
N LEU A 22 10.84 14.20 -33.38
CA LEU A 22 10.57 15.63 -33.27
C LEU A 22 11.71 16.36 -32.56
N VAL A 23 12.23 15.81 -31.46
CA VAL A 23 13.39 16.35 -30.73
C VAL A 23 14.63 16.34 -31.62
N ALA A 24 14.87 15.26 -32.38
CA ALA A 24 16.00 15.16 -33.30
C ALA A 24 15.92 16.18 -34.44
N VAL A 25 14.75 16.33 -35.07
CA VAL A 25 14.52 17.32 -36.14
C VAL A 25 14.69 18.74 -35.61
N PHE A 26 14.16 19.03 -34.42
CA PHE A 26 14.32 20.32 -33.77
C PHE A 26 15.79 20.62 -33.44
N ALA A 27 16.52 19.63 -32.91
CA ALA A 27 17.95 19.75 -32.64
C ALA A 27 18.75 20.02 -33.92
N ILE A 28 18.55 19.22 -34.96
CA ILE A 28 19.24 19.37 -36.26
C ILE A 28 18.91 20.73 -36.88
N ASN A 29 17.65 21.18 -36.87
CA ASN A 29 17.25 22.48 -37.41
C ASN A 29 17.99 23.62 -36.68
N ARG A 30 18.08 23.55 -35.35
CA ARG A 30 18.81 24.56 -34.56
C ARG A 30 20.31 24.54 -34.80
N PHE A 31 20.91 23.37 -34.95
CA PHE A 31 22.34 23.21 -35.26
C PHE A 31 22.70 23.78 -36.64
N VAL A 32 21.89 23.51 -37.66
CA VAL A 32 22.15 23.93 -39.04
C VAL A 32 21.96 25.44 -39.23
N ASN A 33 21.00 26.05 -38.54
CA ASN A 33 20.61 27.45 -38.78
C ASN A 33 21.30 28.50 -37.90
N SER A 34 22.03 28.11 -36.84
CA SER A 34 22.48 29.09 -35.84
C SER A 34 23.81 29.77 -36.16
N GLY A 35 24.63 29.29 -37.11
CA GLY A 35 25.89 29.96 -37.52
C GLY A 35 26.95 30.16 -36.41
N ASP A 36 26.61 29.81 -35.17
CA ASP A 36 27.41 29.97 -33.97
C ASP A 36 28.44 28.84 -33.82
N PRO A 37 29.55 29.10 -33.11
CA PRO A 37 30.50 28.05 -32.75
C PRO A 37 29.81 26.93 -31.97
N PHE A 38 30.17 25.69 -32.27
CA PHE A 38 29.66 24.48 -31.60
C PHE A 38 29.64 24.60 -30.06
N SER A 39 30.63 25.26 -29.48
CA SER A 39 30.72 25.49 -28.03
C SER A 39 29.55 26.28 -27.45
N LYS A 40 29.09 27.34 -28.13
CA LYS A 40 27.96 28.16 -27.66
C LYS A 40 26.62 27.45 -27.78
N GLN A 41 26.44 26.68 -28.85
CA GLN A 41 25.23 25.87 -29.03
C GLN A 41 25.17 24.75 -27.99
N TRP A 42 26.30 24.08 -27.74
CA TRP A 42 26.42 23.04 -26.73
C TRP A 42 26.13 23.57 -25.32
N GLU A 43 26.63 24.76 -24.98
CA GLU A 43 26.36 25.44 -23.70
C GLU A 43 24.85 25.70 -23.52
N LEU A 44 24.18 26.23 -24.55
CA LEU A 44 22.74 26.48 -24.51
C LEU A 44 21.91 25.19 -24.38
N TRP A 45 22.33 24.11 -25.02
CA TRP A 45 21.69 22.80 -24.87
C TRP A 45 21.88 22.20 -23.48
N LEU A 46 23.09 22.31 -22.91
CA LEU A 46 23.35 21.89 -21.54
C LEU A 46 22.50 22.68 -20.54
N GLU A 47 22.43 24.00 -20.68
CA GLU A 47 21.62 24.86 -19.82
C GLU A 47 20.12 24.50 -19.90
N ALA A 48 19.61 24.27 -21.11
CA ALA A 48 18.25 23.80 -21.32
C ALA A 48 18.00 22.43 -20.67
N MET A 49 18.91 21.46 -20.86
CA MET A 49 18.79 20.12 -20.26
C MET A 49 18.82 20.16 -18.74
N ILE A 50 19.67 21.01 -18.15
CA ILE A 50 19.71 21.23 -16.69
C ILE A 50 18.38 21.83 -16.23
N THR A 51 17.86 22.83 -16.94
CA THR A 51 16.57 23.45 -16.60
C THR A 51 15.43 22.44 -16.67
N PHE A 52 15.36 21.64 -17.74
CA PHE A 52 14.35 20.59 -17.88
C PHE A 52 14.49 19.47 -16.84
N SER A 53 15.71 19.11 -16.45
CA SER A 53 15.93 18.08 -15.42
C SER A 53 15.48 18.58 -14.05
N ILE A 54 15.73 19.85 -13.72
CA ILE A 54 15.24 20.49 -12.50
C ILE A 54 13.72 20.52 -12.50
N VAL A 55 13.08 20.98 -13.58
CA VAL A 55 11.62 21.00 -13.69
C VAL A 55 11.03 19.59 -13.56
N GLY A 56 11.64 18.60 -14.22
CA GLY A 56 11.22 17.20 -14.12
C GLY A 56 11.34 16.66 -12.70
N MET A 57 12.46 16.94 -12.01
CA MET A 57 12.66 16.54 -10.62
C MET A 57 11.64 17.19 -9.69
N THR A 58 11.36 18.48 -9.85
CA THR A 58 10.34 19.19 -9.07
C THR A 58 8.95 18.57 -9.26
N ILE A 59 8.57 18.24 -10.49
CA ILE A 59 7.29 17.56 -10.77
C ILE A 59 7.24 16.18 -10.11
N LEU A 60 8.34 15.42 -10.15
CA LEU A 60 8.41 14.10 -9.49
C LEU A 60 8.29 14.20 -7.97
N ILE A 61 8.97 15.16 -7.35
CA ILE A 61 8.86 15.42 -5.91
C ILE A 61 7.42 15.78 -5.55
N TRP A 62 6.84 16.75 -6.26
CA TRP A 62 5.46 17.19 -6.04
C TRP A 62 4.46 16.05 -6.20
N TYR A 63 4.62 15.20 -7.21
CA TYR A 63 3.76 14.04 -7.43
C TYR A 63 3.87 13.03 -6.28
N ASN A 64 5.07 12.77 -5.78
CA ASN A 64 5.30 11.84 -4.67
C ASN A 64 4.73 12.39 -3.36
N GLU A 65 4.90 13.68 -3.08
CA GLU A 65 4.31 14.35 -1.92
C GLU A 65 2.78 14.26 -1.97
N GLN A 66 2.16 14.61 -3.09
CA GLN A 66 0.71 14.52 -3.26
C GLN A 66 0.18 13.11 -3.09
N ARG A 67 0.91 12.12 -3.59
CA ARG A 67 0.56 10.72 -3.38
C ARG A 67 0.66 10.33 -1.90
N GLN A 68 1.71 10.75 -1.20
CA GLN A 68 1.90 10.46 0.21
C GLN A 68 0.85 11.14 1.08
N ASP A 69 0.51 12.40 0.79
CA ASP A 69 -0.56 13.13 1.47
C ASP A 69 -1.91 12.46 1.25
N TRP A 70 -2.18 12.01 0.02
CA TRP A 70 -3.37 11.22 -0.27
C TRP A 70 -3.40 9.92 0.56
N GLU A 71 -2.32 9.13 0.57
CA GLU A 71 -2.23 7.90 1.36
C GLU A 71 -2.39 8.17 2.87
N ASN A 72 -1.84 9.28 3.39
CA ASN A 72 -1.95 9.69 4.79
C ASN A 72 -3.35 10.20 5.18
N SER A 73 -4.08 10.77 4.22
CA SER A 73 -5.45 11.28 4.43
C SER A 73 -6.49 10.16 4.53
N LEU A 74 -6.15 8.95 4.07
CA LEU A 74 -7.08 7.84 4.10
C LEU A 74 -7.40 7.42 5.54
N PRO A 75 -8.66 7.05 5.82
CA PRO A 75 -9.01 6.45 7.11
C PRO A 75 -8.15 5.20 7.33
N LYS A 76 -7.50 5.15 8.49
CA LYS A 76 -6.63 4.05 8.89
C LYS A 76 -7.43 3.02 9.66
N LYS A 77 -7.31 1.76 9.26
CA LYS A 77 -8.00 0.62 9.84
C LYS A 77 -6.98 -0.47 10.19
N LEU A 78 -7.19 -1.13 11.31
CA LEU A 78 -6.34 -2.18 11.83
C LEU A 78 -7.09 -3.52 11.78
N ASN A 79 -6.46 -4.53 11.19
CA ASN A 79 -6.84 -5.91 11.32
C ASN A 79 -5.84 -6.61 12.24
N VAL A 80 -6.33 -7.32 13.24
CA VAL A 80 -5.49 -8.04 14.20
C VAL A 80 -5.85 -9.51 14.18
N GLU A 81 -4.88 -10.38 13.98
CA GLU A 81 -5.04 -11.82 14.15
C GLU A 81 -4.31 -12.25 15.43
N TYR A 82 -5.07 -12.75 16.41
CA TYR A 82 -4.52 -13.38 17.60
C TYR A 82 -4.27 -14.86 17.33
N LYS A 83 -3.02 -15.29 17.46
CA LYS A 83 -2.56 -16.62 17.07
C LYS A 83 -1.92 -17.33 18.27
N LEU A 84 -2.27 -18.60 18.48
CA LEU A 84 -1.58 -19.49 19.45
C LEU A 84 -0.31 -20.10 18.87
N SER A 85 -0.29 -20.27 17.54
CA SER A 85 0.83 -20.75 16.76
C SER A 85 0.71 -20.18 15.34
N LYS A 86 1.75 -20.36 14.52
CA LYS A 86 1.82 -19.77 13.17
C LYS A 86 0.58 -20.05 12.29
N ASP A 87 0.01 -21.24 12.43
CA ASP A 87 -1.15 -21.70 11.66
C ASP A 87 -2.43 -21.77 12.51
N ASP A 88 -2.38 -21.34 13.77
CA ASP A 88 -3.49 -21.47 14.72
C ASP A 88 -4.05 -20.09 15.08
N VAL A 89 -5.05 -19.65 14.31
CA VAL A 89 -5.79 -18.40 14.56
C VAL A 89 -6.85 -18.63 15.62
N PHE A 90 -6.70 -17.93 16.74
CA PHE A 90 -7.64 -17.97 17.84
C PHE A 90 -8.81 -16.99 17.63
N CYS A 91 -8.50 -15.74 17.28
CA CYS A 91 -9.49 -14.70 17.04
C CYS A 91 -8.97 -13.68 16.02
N THR A 92 -9.84 -13.21 15.14
CA THR A 92 -9.53 -12.16 14.18
C THR A 92 -10.38 -10.93 14.46
N VAL A 93 -9.77 -9.77 14.48
CA VAL A 93 -10.43 -8.47 14.59
C VAL A 93 -10.24 -7.74 13.27
N ILE A 94 -11.33 -7.25 12.68
CA ILE A 94 -11.36 -6.67 11.34
C ILE A 94 -11.85 -5.22 11.42
N ASN A 95 -11.20 -4.35 10.65
CA ASN A 95 -11.56 -2.94 10.47
C ASN A 95 -11.57 -2.10 11.77
N ALA A 96 -10.78 -2.47 12.79
CA ALA A 96 -10.69 -1.67 14.01
C ALA A 96 -10.19 -0.25 13.70
N PRO A 97 -10.81 0.81 14.24
CA PRO A 97 -10.39 2.18 13.97
C PRO A 97 -8.97 2.41 14.49
N LEU A 98 -8.10 3.02 13.69
CA LEU A 98 -6.72 3.33 14.07
C LEU A 98 -6.45 4.82 13.97
N SER A 99 -6.11 5.47 15.09
CA SER A 99 -5.81 6.91 15.12
C SER A 99 -4.37 7.22 14.70
N SER A 100 -3.41 6.35 15.05
CA SER A 100 -1.98 6.53 14.76
C SER A 100 -1.29 5.20 14.50
N GLU A 101 -0.28 5.21 13.63
CA GLU A 101 0.58 4.06 13.35
C GLU A 101 1.50 3.70 14.52
N SER A 102 1.87 4.70 15.34
CA SER A 102 2.71 4.50 16.52
C SER A 102 2.06 3.62 17.58
N ASP A 103 0.73 3.57 17.59
CA ASP A 103 -0.05 3.00 18.69
C ASP A 103 -0.64 1.64 18.33
N ILE A 104 -0.29 1.06 17.18
CA ILE A 104 -0.88 -0.18 16.68
C ILE A 104 -0.77 -1.32 17.71
N SER A 105 0.40 -1.52 18.32
CA SER A 105 0.62 -2.59 19.31
C SER A 105 -0.18 -2.36 20.60
N THR A 106 -0.20 -1.11 21.08
CA THR A 106 -0.93 -0.72 22.30
C THR A 106 -2.43 -0.86 22.07
N TRP A 107 -2.90 -0.43 20.91
CA TRP A 107 -4.30 -0.51 20.52
C TRP A 107 -4.76 -1.95 20.38
N ALA A 108 -3.97 -2.80 19.70
CA ALA A 108 -4.25 -4.23 19.64
C ALA A 108 -4.28 -4.87 21.03
N THR A 109 -3.35 -4.53 21.92
CA THR A 109 -3.37 -5.01 23.31
C THR A 109 -4.61 -4.56 24.08
N SER A 110 -5.07 -3.33 23.85
CA SER A 110 -6.30 -2.78 24.45
C SER A 110 -7.56 -3.49 23.93
N ILE A 111 -7.61 -3.76 22.62
CA ILE A 111 -8.66 -4.55 21.98
C ILE A 111 -8.70 -5.96 22.59
N ALA A 112 -7.53 -6.60 22.70
CA ALA A 112 -7.38 -7.90 23.36
C ALA A 112 -7.95 -7.86 24.77
N GLY A 113 -7.56 -6.90 25.61
CA GLY A 113 -8.07 -6.78 26.98
C GLY A 113 -9.57 -6.52 27.08
N THR A 114 -10.16 -5.86 26.09
CA THR A 114 -11.60 -5.58 26.04
C THR A 114 -12.40 -6.81 25.60
N ILE A 115 -11.93 -7.50 24.57
CA ILE A 115 -12.61 -8.64 23.94
C ILE A 115 -12.39 -9.93 24.75
N LEU A 116 -11.17 -10.19 25.18
CA LEU A 116 -10.73 -11.43 25.83
C LEU A 116 -10.96 -11.45 27.36
N ASN A 117 -11.73 -10.48 27.86
CA ASN A 117 -12.21 -10.35 29.22
C ASN A 117 -11.13 -9.96 30.26
N GLN A 118 -11.40 -8.92 31.04
CA GLN A 118 -10.49 -8.16 31.93
C GLN A 118 -9.78 -8.96 33.06
N ARG A 119 -9.99 -10.27 33.15
CA ARG A 119 -9.48 -11.11 34.25
C ARG A 119 -8.37 -12.07 33.86
N VAL A 120 -8.05 -12.18 32.58
CA VAL A 120 -6.96 -13.04 32.11
C VAL A 120 -5.75 -12.16 31.83
N ASN A 121 -4.64 -12.44 32.52
CA ASN A 121 -3.37 -11.81 32.21
C ASN A 121 -2.84 -12.41 30.90
N ILE A 122 -3.18 -11.76 29.78
CA ILE A 122 -2.76 -12.22 28.45
C ILE A 122 -1.27 -11.95 28.31
N LYS A 123 -0.48 -13.02 28.25
CA LYS A 123 0.94 -12.92 27.90
C LYS A 123 1.07 -12.95 26.39
N PHE A 124 1.59 -11.86 25.85
CA PHE A 124 1.95 -11.75 24.44
C PHE A 124 3.41 -12.17 24.28
N SER A 125 3.68 -13.20 23.47
CA SER A 125 5.04 -13.62 23.16
C SER A 125 5.70 -12.77 22.09
N GLY A 126 4.91 -12.13 21.24
CA GLY A 126 5.40 -11.25 20.19
C GLY A 126 4.31 -10.82 19.23
N PHE A 127 4.72 -9.99 18.27
CA PHE A 127 3.85 -9.54 17.19
C PHE A 127 4.61 -9.48 15.87
N PHE A 128 3.88 -9.59 14.77
CA PHE A 128 4.40 -9.42 13.42
C PHE A 128 3.52 -8.45 12.65
N MET A 129 4.12 -7.34 12.21
CA MET A 129 3.42 -6.31 11.43
C MET A 129 3.65 -6.54 9.94
N HIS A 130 2.56 -6.64 9.18
CA HIS A 130 2.62 -6.74 7.74
C HIS A 130 2.76 -5.37 7.10
N LYS A 131 3.19 -5.33 5.83
CA LYS A 131 3.22 -4.08 5.07
C LYS A 131 1.80 -3.54 4.92
N PRO A 132 1.56 -2.25 5.19
CA PRO A 132 0.23 -1.70 5.09
C PRO A 132 -0.22 -1.67 3.62
N ARG A 133 -1.52 -1.82 3.41
CA ARG A 133 -2.12 -1.93 2.08
C ARG A 133 -3.29 -0.99 1.91
N VAL A 134 -3.34 -0.33 0.75
CA VAL A 134 -4.46 0.53 0.38
C VAL A 134 -5.59 -0.32 -0.21
N SER A 135 -6.75 -0.31 0.43
CA SER A 135 -7.97 -0.88 -0.12
C SER A 135 -8.62 0.12 -1.07
N LYS A 136 -8.31 0.02 -2.37
CA LYS A 136 -8.84 0.94 -3.40
C LYS A 136 -10.38 0.95 -3.45
N LYS A 137 -11.04 -0.16 -3.14
CA LYS A 137 -12.50 -0.28 -3.16
C LYS A 137 -13.16 0.47 -2.01
N LYS A 138 -12.57 0.41 -0.82
CA LYS A 138 -13.11 1.02 0.40
C LYS A 138 -12.50 2.39 0.70
N GLY A 139 -11.47 2.81 -0.04
CA GLY A 139 -10.82 4.10 0.15
C GLY A 139 -10.18 4.21 1.52
N MET A 140 -9.48 3.17 1.98
CA MET A 140 -8.92 3.12 3.33
C MET A 140 -7.56 2.43 3.35
N MET A 141 -6.74 2.77 4.35
CA MET A 141 -5.42 2.17 4.59
C MET A 141 -5.56 1.10 5.65
N ILE A 142 -5.19 -0.14 5.31
CA ILE A 142 -5.32 -1.31 6.17
C ILE A 142 -3.94 -1.71 6.69
N TYR A 143 -3.83 -1.82 8.00
CA TYR A 143 -2.67 -2.37 8.71
C TYR A 143 -3.06 -3.75 9.20
N ASP A 144 -2.30 -4.78 8.82
CA ASP A 144 -2.54 -6.15 9.30
C ASP A 144 -1.44 -6.49 10.34
N LEU A 145 -1.86 -6.97 11.50
CA LEU A 145 -1.01 -7.28 12.65
C LEU A 145 -1.31 -8.69 13.16
N ASP A 146 -0.28 -9.53 13.24
CA ASP A 146 -0.37 -10.82 13.92
C ASP A 146 0.16 -10.68 15.34
N ILE A 147 -0.58 -11.16 16.33
CA ILE A 147 -0.16 -11.20 17.73
C ILE A 147 -0.13 -12.64 18.20
N PHE A 148 0.99 -13.06 18.78
CA PHE A 148 1.15 -14.39 19.35
C PHE A 148 0.83 -14.39 20.84
N ILE A 149 -0.02 -15.32 21.25
CA ILE A 149 -0.48 -15.50 22.64
C ILE A 149 0.00 -16.85 23.16
N ASP A 150 0.53 -16.87 24.38
CA ASP A 150 1.15 -18.07 24.96
C ASP A 150 0.15 -19.08 25.55
N GLU A 151 -1.06 -18.64 25.90
CA GLU A 151 -2.04 -19.46 26.60
C GLU A 151 -3.39 -19.45 25.91
N ASN A 152 -4.08 -20.60 25.99
CA ASN A 152 -5.43 -20.74 25.46
C ASN A 152 -6.42 -19.97 26.35
N ILE A 153 -6.96 -18.88 25.83
CA ILE A 153 -7.83 -17.98 26.58
C ILE A 153 -9.21 -18.62 26.73
N LYS A 154 -9.69 -18.74 27.97
CA LYS A 154 -11.01 -19.31 28.25
C LYS A 154 -12.11 -18.27 27.96
N GLY A 155 -13.10 -18.66 27.17
CA GLY A 155 -14.34 -17.88 26.99
C GLY A 155 -14.55 -17.26 25.60
N ILE A 156 -13.63 -17.49 24.66
CA ILE A 156 -13.85 -17.21 23.23
C ILE A 156 -13.67 -18.51 22.46
N GLU A 157 -14.60 -18.78 21.55
CA GLU A 157 -14.49 -19.94 20.67
C GLU A 157 -13.43 -19.66 19.60
N LYS A 158 -12.62 -20.69 19.34
CA LYS A 158 -11.56 -20.61 18.35
C LYS A 158 -12.14 -20.25 16.99
N GLY A 159 -11.53 -19.28 16.30
CA GLY A 159 -11.99 -18.82 14.99
C GLY A 159 -13.04 -17.69 15.02
N THR A 160 -13.31 -17.10 16.19
CA THR A 160 -14.22 -15.95 16.29
C THR A 160 -13.68 -14.75 15.49
N GLN A 161 -14.52 -14.17 14.64
CA GLN A 161 -14.19 -12.97 13.85
C GLN A 161 -15.00 -11.77 14.30
N ILE A 162 -14.33 -10.72 14.77
CA ILE A 162 -14.98 -9.52 15.29
C ILE A 162 -14.78 -8.39 14.30
N GLU A 163 -15.86 -7.87 13.72
CA GLU A 163 -15.80 -6.79 12.75
C GLU A 163 -16.28 -5.48 13.38
N PHE A 164 -15.52 -4.41 13.13
CA PHE A 164 -15.92 -3.05 13.45
C PHE A 164 -16.58 -2.39 12.23
N PHE A 165 -17.67 -1.68 12.47
CA PHE A 165 -18.28 -0.82 11.47
C PHE A 165 -17.39 0.39 11.15
N ASP A 166 -17.66 1.05 10.03
CA ASP A 166 -16.88 2.22 9.60
C ASP A 166 -16.96 3.38 10.60
N ASN A 167 -18.06 3.49 11.36
CA ASN A 167 -18.25 4.46 12.44
C ASN A 167 -17.48 4.13 13.74
N GLY A 168 -16.77 3.00 13.79
CA GLY A 168 -15.99 2.55 14.95
C GLY A 168 -16.80 1.79 16.00
N GLU A 169 -18.09 1.52 15.76
CA GLU A 169 -18.90 0.67 16.63
C GLU A 169 -18.62 -0.81 16.35
N LEU A 170 -18.63 -1.62 17.41
CA LEU A 170 -18.55 -3.08 17.30
C LEU A 170 -19.83 -3.61 16.66
N ASP A 171 -19.70 -4.43 15.62
CA ASP A 171 -20.85 -5.18 15.11
C ASP A 171 -21.24 -6.24 16.14
N LYS A 172 -22.39 -6.03 16.79
CA LYS A 172 -22.91 -6.96 17.79
C LYS A 172 -23.25 -8.33 17.21
N ASN A 173 -23.40 -8.46 15.89
CA ASN A 173 -23.63 -9.72 15.21
C ASN A 173 -22.32 -10.48 14.89
N SER A 174 -21.16 -9.85 15.03
CA SER A 174 -19.85 -10.45 14.71
C SER A 174 -19.39 -11.50 15.72
N PHE A 175 -20.05 -11.66 16.88
CA PHE A 175 -19.78 -12.80 17.77
C PHE A 175 -20.30 -14.14 17.22
N ALA A 176 -20.90 -14.16 16.02
CA ALA A 176 -21.31 -15.39 15.36
C ALA A 176 -20.09 -16.15 14.81
N VAL A 177 -19.95 -17.39 15.27
CA VAL A 177 -18.98 -18.38 14.77
C VAL A 177 -19.16 -18.52 13.25
N PRO A 178 -18.08 -18.52 12.44
CA PRO A 178 -18.21 -18.89 11.05
C PRO A 178 -18.81 -20.29 10.97
N GLU A 179 -19.97 -20.43 10.32
CA GLU A 179 -20.59 -21.74 10.06
C GLU A 179 -19.50 -22.69 9.57
N GLU A 180 -19.22 -23.71 10.37
CA GLU A 180 -18.39 -24.83 10.00
C GLU A 180 -19.02 -25.40 8.73
N ASN A 181 -18.42 -25.08 7.58
CA ASN A 181 -18.89 -25.54 6.29
C ASN A 181 -18.61 -27.04 6.29
N ASP A 182 -19.65 -27.82 6.67
CA ASP A 182 -19.66 -29.28 6.69
C ASP A 182 -19.09 -29.76 5.37
N THR A 183 -17.80 -30.11 5.41
CA THR A 183 -17.16 -30.88 4.35
C THR A 183 -17.96 -32.14 4.16
N GLU A 184 -18.54 -32.26 2.97
CA GLU A 184 -19.02 -33.49 2.36
C GLU A 184 -18.16 -34.68 2.83
N GLN A 185 -18.81 -35.58 3.58
CA GLN A 185 -18.34 -36.93 3.81
C GLN A 185 -19.18 -37.89 2.93
N PRO A 186 -18.62 -39.05 2.57
CA PRO A 186 -18.01 -39.36 1.27
C PRO A 186 -18.98 -39.81 0.16
#